data_AF-A0A1H6U9M8-F1
#
_entry.id   AF-A0A1H6U9M8-F1
#
_cell.length_a   1.000
_cell.length_b   1.000
_cell.length_c   1.000
_cell.angle_alpha   90.00
_cell.angle_beta   90.00
_cell.angle_gamma   90.00
#
_symmetry.space_group_name_H-M   'P 1'
#
loop_
_entity.id
_entity.type
_entity.pdbx_description
1 polymer ?
#
loop_
_entity_poly.entity_id
_entity_poly.type
_entity_poly.pdbx_seq_one_letter_code
_entity_poly.pdbx_strand_id
1 'polypeptide(L)'
;MKNLKNLGFAIVALMLAMSVAVAGEGDKKAAEKGIQFIEGSWASLLKKAKKENKLIFLDAYTTWCGPCKLLQKNVFTREDVAATFNGNFINVKIDMESGEGPSLVKKYPIEGYPTLFFINGKGKVVKQLLGYQQPQDLIKAAKSVQKGPAI
;
A
#
# COMPACT_ATOMS: atom_id res chain seq x y z
N MET A 1 -13.87 36.18 -53.44
CA MET A 1 -14.15 37.61 -53.15
C MET A 1 -15.42 37.68 -52.30
N LYS A 2 -15.30 38.28 -51.10
CA LYS A 2 -16.33 38.98 -50.30
C LYS A 2 -17.63 38.24 -49.94
N ASN A 3 -17.64 37.73 -48.71
CA ASN A 3 -18.67 37.84 -47.66
C ASN A 3 -20.05 38.40 -48.02
N LEU A 4 -21.11 37.72 -47.56
CA LEU A 4 -22.38 38.37 -47.26
C LEU A 4 -23.16 37.73 -46.08
N LYS A 5 -23.05 38.42 -44.93
CA LYS A 5 -24.09 38.85 -43.97
C LYS A 5 -24.92 37.84 -43.15
N ASN A 6 -24.76 38.02 -41.84
CA ASN A 6 -25.66 37.67 -40.73
C ASN A 6 -27.12 38.11 -40.93
N LEU A 7 -28.06 37.28 -40.49
CA LEU A 7 -29.37 37.58 -39.83
C LEU A 7 -30.06 36.22 -39.59
N GLY A 8 -30.42 35.72 -38.41
CA GLY A 8 -30.92 36.33 -37.20
C GLY A 8 -32.44 36.12 -37.11
N PHE A 9 -32.92 34.98 -36.56
CA PHE A 9 -34.25 34.86 -35.93
C PHE A 9 -34.31 33.63 -35.02
N ALA A 10 -34.56 33.88 -33.73
CA ALA A 10 -34.84 32.90 -32.70
C ALA A 10 -36.24 32.28 -32.87
N ILE A 11 -36.44 31.07 -32.33
CA ILE A 11 -37.64 30.51 -31.65
C ILE A 11 -37.32 29.02 -31.41
N VAL A 12 -36.80 28.69 -30.22
CA VAL A 12 -37.52 28.00 -29.12
C VAL A 12 -38.11 26.64 -29.52
N ALA A 13 -37.38 25.58 -29.18
CA ALA A 13 -37.97 24.29 -28.79
C ALA A 13 -37.09 23.66 -27.70
N LEU A 14 -37.37 24.13 -26.49
CA LEU A 14 -37.08 23.49 -25.23
C LEU A 14 -37.59 22.03 -25.26
N MET A 15 -36.72 21.03 -25.39
CA MET A 15 -37.03 19.66 -24.96
C MET A 15 -35.82 19.00 -24.31
N LEU A 16 -35.96 18.89 -22.99
CA LEU A 16 -35.44 17.88 -22.07
C LEU A 16 -33.96 17.49 -22.15
N ALA A 17 -33.26 17.98 -21.14
CA ALA A 17 -32.16 17.31 -20.49
C ALA A 17 -32.33 15.78 -20.45
N MET A 18 -31.41 15.07 -21.11
CA MET A 18 -30.89 13.81 -20.59
C MET A 18 -29.42 14.04 -20.29
N SER A 19 -29.18 14.67 -19.14
CA SER A 19 -27.93 14.47 -18.42
C SER A 19 -27.80 12.98 -18.18
N VAL A 20 -26.97 12.30 -18.96
CA VAL A 20 -26.45 11.01 -18.52
C VAL A 20 -25.53 11.34 -17.37
N ALA A 21 -26.10 11.37 -16.16
CA ALA A 21 -25.34 11.17 -14.96
C ALA A 21 -24.71 9.79 -15.12
N VAL A 22 -23.46 9.76 -15.57
CA VAL A 22 -22.56 8.67 -15.21
C VAL A 22 -22.47 8.77 -13.69
N ALA A 23 -23.39 8.09 -13.02
CA ALA A 23 -23.21 7.68 -11.66
C ALA A 23 -21.88 6.94 -11.68
N GLY A 24 -20.84 7.58 -11.15
CA GLY A 24 -19.63 6.88 -10.83
C GLY A 24 -20.05 5.70 -9.98
N GLU A 25 -19.97 4.51 -10.56
CA GLU A 25 -19.84 3.28 -9.82
C GLU A 25 -18.54 3.44 -9.04
N GLY A 26 -18.66 4.10 -7.89
CA GLY A 26 -17.71 3.96 -6.82
C GLY A 26 -17.78 2.50 -6.47
N ASP A 27 -16.87 1.72 -7.07
CA ASP A 27 -16.48 0.40 -6.61
C ASP A 27 -16.17 0.53 -5.12
N LYS A 28 -17.20 0.36 -4.28
CA LYS A 28 -17.03 0.03 -2.89
C LYS A 28 -16.54 -1.41 -2.90
N LYS A 29 -15.25 -1.57 -3.24
CA LYS A 29 -14.48 -2.76 -2.94
C LYS A 29 -14.77 -3.04 -1.47
N ALA A 30 -15.47 -4.15 -1.19
CA ALA A 30 -15.70 -4.60 0.17
C ALA A 30 -14.36 -4.49 0.90
N ALA A 31 -14.34 -3.81 2.05
CA ALA A 31 -13.11 -3.57 2.78
C ALA A 31 -12.42 -4.91 3.00
N GLU A 32 -11.33 -5.14 2.26
CA GLU A 32 -10.60 -6.40 2.36
C GLU A 32 -10.14 -6.54 3.80
N LYS A 33 -10.50 -7.68 4.41
CA LYS A 33 -10.23 -7.93 5.82
C LYS A 33 -8.72 -8.08 6.03
N GLY A 34 -8.09 -7.06 6.58
CA GLY A 34 -6.68 -7.08 6.98
C GLY A 34 -5.77 -6.05 6.31
N ILE A 35 -4.47 -6.22 6.54
CA ILE A 35 -3.43 -5.42 5.89
C ILE A 35 -3.46 -5.67 4.38
N GLN A 36 -3.48 -4.58 3.62
CA GLN A 36 -3.48 -4.57 2.16
C GLN A 36 -2.05 -4.59 1.65
N PHE A 37 -1.57 -5.79 1.30
CA PHE A 37 -0.25 -5.98 0.70
C PHE A 37 -0.30 -5.70 -0.80
N ILE A 38 0.67 -4.94 -1.29
CA ILE A 38 0.83 -4.69 -2.73
C ILE A 38 2.04 -5.43 -3.29
N GLU A 39 1.97 -5.72 -4.58
CA GLU A 39 3.04 -6.36 -5.34
C GLU A 39 3.80 -5.33 -6.21
N GLY A 40 5.04 -5.67 -6.55
CA GLY A 40 5.90 -4.85 -7.41
C GLY A 40 7.36 -5.19 -7.19
N SER A 41 8.23 -4.75 -8.11
CA SER A 41 9.67 -4.86 -7.91
C SER A 41 10.13 -3.98 -6.75
N TRP A 42 11.16 -4.40 -6.04
CA TRP A 42 11.70 -3.66 -4.91
C TRP A 42 12.07 -2.21 -5.28
N ALA A 43 12.59 -2.02 -6.48
CA ALA A 43 12.91 -0.70 -7.02
C ALA A 43 11.66 0.18 -7.20
N SER A 44 10.53 -0.37 -7.68
CA SER A 44 9.30 0.40 -7.85
C SER A 44 8.65 0.73 -6.50
N LEU A 45 8.72 -0.20 -5.54
CA LEU A 45 8.22 -0.03 -4.18
C LEU A 45 8.98 1.08 -3.43
N LEU A 46 10.32 1.13 -3.54
CA LEU A 46 11.12 2.23 -2.99
C LEU A 46 10.78 3.58 -3.63
N LYS A 47 10.60 3.62 -4.96
CA LYS A 47 10.16 4.84 -5.66
C LYS A 47 8.80 5.30 -5.17
N LYS A 48 7.84 4.39 -5.00
CA LYS A 48 6.50 4.68 -4.46
C LYS A 48 6.58 5.22 -3.04
N ALA A 49 7.34 4.56 -2.16
CA ALA A 49 7.56 4.98 -0.78
C ALA A 49 8.15 6.40 -0.71
N LYS A 50 9.16 6.70 -1.53
CA LYS A 50 9.74 8.05 -1.64
C LYS A 50 8.74 9.08 -2.15
N LYS A 51 7.96 8.74 -3.19
CA LYS A 51 6.96 9.63 -3.79
C LYS A 51 5.82 9.96 -2.81
N GLU A 52 5.37 8.98 -2.05
CA GLU A 52 4.26 9.12 -1.10
C GLU A 52 4.70 9.56 0.30
N ASN A 53 6.00 9.74 0.51
CA ASN A 53 6.58 10.03 1.83
C ASN A 53 6.10 9.03 2.91
N LYS A 54 6.09 7.74 2.56
CA LYS A 54 5.66 6.64 3.44
C LYS A 54 6.80 5.67 3.65
N LEU A 55 6.83 5.05 4.83
CA LEU A 55 7.68 3.88 5.06
C LEU A 55 7.09 2.65 4.38
N ILE A 56 7.95 1.74 3.93
CA ILE A 56 7.58 0.38 3.55
C ILE A 56 7.51 -0.44 4.82
N PHE A 57 6.39 -1.13 5.03
CA PHE A 57 6.30 -2.25 5.96
C PHE A 57 6.51 -3.53 5.16
N LEU A 58 7.63 -4.23 5.41
CA LEU A 58 8.00 -5.45 4.70
C LEU A 58 7.87 -6.65 5.63
N ASP A 59 6.97 -7.58 5.30
CA ASP A 59 6.94 -8.95 5.81
C ASP A 59 7.93 -9.81 5.01
N ALA A 60 9.11 -10.06 5.59
CA ALA A 60 10.09 -10.98 5.04
C ALA A 60 9.77 -12.41 5.49
N TYR A 61 9.20 -13.21 4.58
CA TYR A 61 8.66 -14.53 4.89
C TYR A 61 9.28 -15.62 4.00
N THR A 62 8.91 -16.87 4.27
CA THR A 62 9.05 -18.01 3.35
C THR A 62 7.77 -18.83 3.33
N THR A 63 7.52 -19.58 2.26
CA THR A 63 6.28 -20.36 2.07
C THR A 63 6.10 -21.50 3.08
N TRP A 64 7.20 -22.06 3.59
CA TRP A 64 7.21 -23.15 4.57
C TRP A 64 7.22 -22.65 6.02
N CYS A 65 7.37 -21.36 6.26
CA CYS A 65 7.43 -20.77 7.61
C CYS A 65 6.07 -20.81 8.33
N GLY A 66 5.95 -21.69 9.33
CA GLY A 66 4.77 -21.80 10.20
C GLY A 66 4.41 -20.49 10.94
N PRO A 67 5.35 -19.85 11.66
CA PRO A 67 5.10 -18.58 12.33
C PRO A 67 4.62 -17.47 11.40
N CYS A 68 5.09 -17.43 10.16
CA CYS A 68 4.67 -16.45 9.15
C CYS A 68 3.18 -16.62 8.82
N LYS A 69 2.72 -17.87 8.63
CA LYS A 69 1.30 -18.19 8.39
C LYS A 69 0.43 -17.81 9.58
N LEU A 70 0.90 -18.05 10.81
CA LEU A 70 0.19 -17.64 12.02
C LEU A 70 0.08 -16.12 12.12
N LEU A 71 1.16 -15.39 11.81
CA LEU A 71 1.16 -13.93 11.83
C LEU A 71 0.16 -13.36 10.81
N GLN A 72 0.18 -13.88 9.58
CA GLN A 72 -0.79 -13.51 8.55
C GLN A 72 -2.22 -13.76 9.01
N LYS A 73 -2.51 -14.97 9.52
CA LYS A 73 -3.88 -15.36 9.90
C LYS A 73 -4.40 -14.62 11.14
N ASN A 74 -3.59 -14.48 12.18
CA ASN A 74 -4.05 -14.06 13.50
C ASN A 74 -3.81 -12.57 13.79
N VAL A 75 -2.88 -11.95 13.06
CA VAL A 75 -2.46 -10.57 13.32
C VAL A 75 -2.80 -9.67 12.14
N PHE A 76 -2.34 -10.02 10.94
CA PHE A 76 -2.53 -9.15 9.77
C PHE A 76 -3.99 -9.07 9.30
N THR A 77 -4.86 -10.02 9.64
CA THR A 77 -6.30 -9.96 9.34
C THR A 77 -7.12 -9.13 10.32
N ARG A 78 -6.53 -8.67 11.44
CA ARG A 78 -7.26 -7.89 12.44
C ARG A 78 -7.51 -6.47 11.96
N GLU A 79 -8.69 -5.95 12.28
CA GLU A 79 -9.12 -4.60 11.86
C GLU A 79 -8.29 -3.49 12.48
N ASP A 80 -7.93 -3.60 13.76
CA ASP A 80 -7.11 -2.61 14.48
C ASP A 80 -5.68 -2.51 13.90
N VAL A 81 -5.11 -3.66 13.55
CA VAL A 81 -3.85 -3.75 12.84
C VAL A 81 -4.01 -3.16 11.44
N ALA A 82 -4.97 -3.62 10.64
CA ALA A 82 -5.22 -3.12 9.29
C ALA A 82 -5.39 -1.59 9.24
N ALA A 83 -6.19 -1.02 10.15
CA ALA A 83 -6.41 0.41 10.27
C ALA A 83 -5.11 1.19 10.56
N THR A 84 -4.20 0.61 11.35
CA THR A 84 -2.89 1.19 11.64
C THR A 84 -1.96 1.12 10.42
N PHE A 85 -2.08 0.11 9.57
CA PHE A 85 -1.13 -0.14 8.49
C PHE A 85 -1.54 0.46 7.14
N ASN A 86 -2.78 0.26 6.70
CA ASN A 86 -3.22 0.54 5.32
C ASN A 86 -3.14 2.01 4.91
N GLY A 87 -3.39 2.94 5.83
CA GLY A 87 -3.27 4.38 5.54
C GLY A 87 -1.84 4.91 5.58
N ASN A 88 -0.96 4.19 6.26
CA ASN A 88 0.26 4.75 6.83
C ASN A 88 1.55 4.20 6.21
N PHE A 89 1.49 3.01 5.64
CA PHE A 89 2.66 2.31 5.10
C PHE A 89 2.38 1.81 3.69
N ILE A 90 3.46 1.63 2.94
CA ILE A 90 3.45 0.77 1.76
C ILE A 90 3.65 -0.66 2.26
N ASN A 91 2.58 -1.46 2.36
CA ASN A 91 2.67 -2.81 2.91
C ASN A 91 3.08 -3.79 1.81
N VAL A 92 4.13 -4.55 2.07
CA VAL A 92 4.74 -5.48 1.12
C VAL A 92 5.04 -6.77 1.86
N LYS A 93 4.85 -7.90 1.19
CA LYS A 93 5.36 -9.19 1.65
C LYS A 93 6.26 -9.75 0.55
N ILE A 94 7.42 -10.28 0.92
CA ILE A 94 8.35 -10.88 -0.04
C ILE A 94 8.81 -12.23 0.50
N ASP A 95 8.67 -13.25 -0.34
CA ASP A 95 9.34 -14.53 -0.11
C ASP A 95 10.84 -14.34 -0.31
N MET A 96 11.61 -14.50 0.76
CA MET A 96 13.04 -14.25 0.76
C MET A 96 13.86 -15.33 0.05
N GLU A 97 13.25 -16.44 -0.35
CA GLU A 97 13.90 -17.53 -1.09
C GLU A 97 13.56 -17.53 -2.59
N SER A 98 12.64 -16.67 -3.02
CA SER A 98 12.13 -16.64 -4.40
C SER A 98 12.19 -15.24 -5.01
N GLY A 99 12.20 -15.16 -6.35
CA GLY A 99 12.18 -13.88 -7.07
C GLY A 99 13.33 -12.95 -6.66
N GLU A 100 13.02 -11.73 -6.22
CA GLU A 100 14.01 -10.77 -5.73
C GLU A 100 14.51 -11.07 -4.31
N GLY A 101 13.83 -11.96 -3.58
CA GLY A 101 14.12 -12.32 -2.19
C GLY A 101 15.58 -12.61 -1.89
N PRO A 102 16.26 -13.52 -2.63
CA PRO A 102 17.67 -13.84 -2.38
C PRO A 102 18.62 -12.65 -2.50
N SER A 103 18.31 -11.69 -3.37
CA SER A 103 19.07 -10.43 -3.48
C SER A 103 18.76 -9.50 -2.30
N LEU A 104 17.52 -9.49 -1.82
CA LEU A 104 17.12 -8.70 -0.66
C LEU A 104 17.68 -9.24 0.64
N VAL A 105 17.85 -10.55 0.82
CA VAL A 105 18.54 -11.14 1.98
C VAL A 105 19.97 -10.61 2.10
N LYS A 106 20.68 -10.46 0.98
CA LYS A 106 22.04 -9.86 0.97
C LYS A 106 22.03 -8.39 1.38
N LYS A 107 20.96 -7.67 1.04
CA LYS A 107 20.82 -6.24 1.32
C LYS A 107 20.29 -5.95 2.74
N TYR A 108 19.38 -6.79 3.22
CA TYR A 108 18.74 -6.72 4.52
C TYR A 108 18.94 -8.08 5.20
N PRO A 109 20.08 -8.27 5.89
CA PRO A 109 20.37 -9.53 6.56
C PRO A 109 19.27 -9.85 7.57
N ILE A 110 18.82 -11.09 7.54
CA ILE A 110 17.79 -11.63 8.43
C ILE A 110 18.38 -12.76 9.26
N GLU A 111 17.99 -12.83 10.54
CA GLU A 111 18.40 -13.87 11.47
C GLU A 111 17.40 -15.02 11.55
N GLY A 112 16.18 -14.81 11.05
CA GLY A 112 15.11 -15.81 11.04
C GLY A 112 13.81 -15.30 10.43
N TYR A 113 12.80 -16.16 10.40
CA TYR A 113 11.50 -15.89 9.79
C TYR A 113 10.34 -15.94 10.80
N PRO A 114 9.32 -15.07 10.66
CA PRO A 114 9.34 -13.87 9.80
C PRO A 114 10.33 -12.84 10.36
N THR A 115 10.86 -11.98 9.49
CA THR A 115 11.46 -10.71 9.92
C THR A 115 10.60 -9.57 9.36
N LEU A 116 10.19 -8.65 10.22
CA LEU A 116 9.38 -7.50 9.82
C LEU A 116 10.25 -6.25 9.79
N PHE A 117 10.27 -5.56 8.66
CA PHE A 117 11.02 -4.33 8.49
C PHE A 117 10.14 -3.12 8.30
N PHE A 118 10.60 -1.99 8.82
CA PHE A 118 10.15 -0.65 8.46
C PHE A 118 11.29 0.03 7.72
N ILE A 119 11.10 0.35 6.44
CA ILE A 119 12.16 0.83 5.54
C ILE A 119 11.72 2.15 4.92
N ASN A 120 12.60 3.16 4.87
CA ASN A 120 12.26 4.44 4.23
C ASN A 120 12.41 4.38 2.70
N GLY A 121 11.98 5.45 2.01
CA GLY A 121 12.06 5.55 0.55
C GLY A 121 13.49 5.55 -0.02
N LYS A 122 14.53 5.63 0.83
CA LYS A 122 15.94 5.50 0.45
C LYS A 122 16.49 4.08 0.64
N GLY A 123 15.65 3.14 1.12
CA GLY A 123 16.05 1.78 1.39
C GLY A 123 16.83 1.60 2.70
N LYS A 124 16.77 2.56 3.62
CA LYS A 124 17.37 2.43 4.95
C LYS A 124 16.36 1.80 5.91
N VAL A 125 16.79 0.79 6.65
CA VAL A 125 16.02 0.19 7.74
C VAL A 125 15.88 1.20 8.88
N VAL A 126 14.63 1.51 9.23
CA VAL A 126 14.25 2.36 10.37
C VAL A 126 14.03 1.50 11.60
N LYS A 127 13.41 0.33 11.42
CA LYS A 127 13.17 -0.63 12.50
C LYS A 127 13.07 -2.05 11.94
N GLN A 128 13.50 -3.01 12.74
CA GLN A 128 13.40 -4.44 12.46
C GLN A 128 12.78 -5.14 13.68
N LEU A 129 11.89 -6.10 13.43
CA LEU A 129 11.31 -6.98 14.45
C LEU A 129 11.53 -8.43 13.99
N LEU A 130 12.05 -9.26 14.88
CA LEU A 130 12.27 -10.68 14.61
C LEU A 130 11.10 -11.51 15.15
N GLY A 131 10.62 -12.44 14.32
CA GLY A 131 9.63 -13.44 14.70
C GLY A 131 8.21 -12.92 14.79
N TYR A 132 7.33 -13.78 15.31
CA TYR A 132 5.92 -13.47 15.50
C TYR A 132 5.74 -12.27 16.45
N GLN A 133 4.86 -11.35 16.08
CA GLN A 133 4.52 -10.18 16.89
C GLN A 133 3.07 -10.29 17.36
N GLN A 134 2.81 -10.01 18.63
CA GLN A 134 1.43 -9.84 19.09
C GLN A 134 0.81 -8.58 18.45
N PRO A 135 -0.52 -8.53 18.27
CA PRO A 135 -1.17 -7.40 17.59
C PRO A 135 -0.82 -6.03 18.19
N GLN A 136 -0.84 -5.93 19.52
CA GLN A 136 -0.56 -4.66 20.20
C GLN A 136 0.92 -4.25 20.10
N ASP A 137 1.84 -5.21 20.11
CA ASP A 137 3.27 -4.94 19.93
C ASP A 137 3.57 -4.44 18.51
N LEU A 138 2.95 -5.07 17.51
CA LEU A 138 3.07 -4.64 16.12
C LEU A 138 2.51 -3.22 15.91
N ILE A 139 1.34 -2.91 16.48
CA ILE A 139 0.74 -1.57 16.43
C ILE A 139 1.65 -0.55 17.14
N LYS A 140 2.19 -0.88 18.31
CA LYS A 140 3.10 -0.01 19.07
C LYS A 140 4.37 0.27 18.28
N ALA A 141 4.93 -0.75 17.62
CA ALA A 141 6.09 -0.61 16.76
C ALA A 141 5.79 0.30 15.56
N ALA A 142 4.67 0.09 14.88
CA ALA A 142 4.23 0.93 13.76
C ALA A 142 4.09 2.40 14.18
N LYS A 143 3.40 2.67 15.30
CA LYS A 143 3.24 4.04 15.83
C LYS A 143 4.58 4.67 16.23
N SER A 144 5.54 3.88 16.72
CA SER A 144 6.86 4.40 17.13
C SER A 144 7.66 4.97 15.96
N VAL A 145 7.55 4.37 14.77
CA VAL A 145 8.32 4.82 13.58
C VAL A 145 7.67 5.98 12.85
N GLN A 146 6.39 6.25 13.08
CA GLN A 146 5.67 7.39 12.49
C GLN A 146 6.00 8.73 13.16
N LYS A 147 6.44 8.71 14.42
CA LYS A 147 6.78 9.92 15.19
C LYS A 147 8.21 10.40 14.95
N GLY A 148 9.01 9.65 14.19
CA GLY A 148 10.37 10.04 13.79
C GLY A 148 10.36 10.88 12.51
N PRO A 149 11.45 11.60 12.19
CA PRO A 149 11.53 12.36 10.95
C PRO A 149 11.35 11.43 9.75
N ALA A 150 10.29 11.67 8.97
CA ALA A 150 10.13 11.06 7.65
C ALA A 150 11.27 11.57 6.75
N ILE A 151 12.08 10.65 6.18
CA ILE A 151 13.32 10.94 5.44
C ILE A 151 13.21 10.70 3.95
#